data_AF-A0A0D6E4B8-F1
#
_entry.id   AF-A0A0D6E4B8-F1
#
_cell.length_a   1.000
_cell.length_b   1.000
_cell.length_c   1.000
_cell.angle_alpha   90.00
_cell.angle_beta   90.00
_cell.angle_gamma   90.00
#
_symmetry.space_group_name_H-M   'P 1'
#
loop_
_entity.id
_entity.type
_entity.pdbx_description
1 polymer ?
#
loop_
_entity_poly.entity_id
_entity_poly.type
_entity_poly.pdbx_seq_one_letter_code
_entity_poly.pdbx_strand_id
1 'polypeptide(L)'
;MFAYEKFDVYDEIVSSLPDGHSLTYSPLIRESFQFCLQEISRKNMAITKGRLTLVGVGSSSYPEKRKIKIVGYFFDEDFLKHIIEGFEEKGVEAKKLELLSPQFKRELSNKQKEEVDFFDSKLKENFGVSIRANMEERFYLLNGMVAKYYQLLKNSEVDALVVRVYYGLYYFPIILACKMLGITVIDVQHGINGFKHPCYSKFKRNEVCSPLLPDVFWTWSGMATKMLLNDSALADSCLIVEGGNPVFKEAEEADASGTALVSEKGNRILYTHQPQSKGIPVPVDEIKKVYRIKGQKVVIRPHPLHLDEAKKVLALLKKAGVKCGLEDSTKISINESLAKASVHITYSSTCALDALNFGIPSVYCSDYIGDVEAEFATGLLFKIKEVEKENILRMPEKAIDYSLGSKDKVAYAVSKLLSQSKRVES
;
A
#
# COMPACT_ATOMS: atom_id res chain seq x y z
N MET A 1 13.89 -33.81 16.52
CA MET A 1 15.31 -34.02 16.17
C MET A 1 15.56 -33.40 14.81
N PHE A 2 15.60 -32.06 14.72
CA PHE A 2 15.98 -31.32 13.52
C PHE A 2 16.73 -30.06 13.98
N ALA A 3 17.97 -30.29 14.42
CA ALA A 3 18.93 -29.24 14.69
C ALA A 3 20.09 -29.48 13.72
N TYR A 4 20.53 -28.42 13.04
CA TYR A 4 21.75 -28.37 12.22
C TYR A 4 21.70 -28.77 10.73
N GLU A 5 20.58 -28.62 10.02
CA GLU A 5 20.69 -28.52 8.55
C GLU A 5 21.07 -27.08 8.17
N LYS A 6 22.38 -26.87 7.97
CA LYS A 6 22.86 -25.80 7.10
C LYS A 6 22.47 -26.17 5.67
N PHE A 7 21.46 -25.50 5.13
CA PHE A 7 21.17 -25.59 3.70
C PHE A 7 22.16 -24.70 2.95
N ASP A 8 23.30 -25.28 2.57
CA ASP A 8 24.12 -24.77 1.46
C ASP A 8 23.36 -25.07 0.15
N VAL A 9 22.30 -24.33 -0.11
CA VAL A 9 21.57 -24.39 -1.39
C VAL A 9 22.13 -23.29 -2.28
N TYR A 10 23.31 -23.58 -2.84
CA TYR A 10 23.84 -22.88 -4.01
C TYR A 10 23.93 -23.89 -5.15
N ASP A 11 23.03 -23.72 -6.13
CA ASP A 11 23.42 -23.35 -7.49
C ASP A 11 22.17 -23.25 -8.37
N GLU A 12 22.14 -22.14 -9.11
CA GLU A 12 21.56 -21.97 -10.44
C GLU A 12 20.12 -22.44 -10.66
N ILE A 13 19.17 -21.53 -10.49
CA ILE A 13 18.05 -21.45 -11.45
C ILE A 13 18.47 -20.32 -12.38
N VAL A 14 18.88 -20.62 -13.59
CA VAL A 14 19.24 -19.63 -14.60
C VAL A 14 18.06 -19.53 -15.55
N SER A 15 17.20 -18.52 -15.42
CA SER A 15 16.65 -17.98 -16.66
C SER A 15 17.79 -17.18 -17.27
N SER A 16 18.27 -17.61 -18.44
CA SER A 16 19.21 -16.82 -19.21
C SER A 16 18.48 -15.56 -19.63
N LEU A 17 18.79 -14.44 -19.01
CA LEU A 17 18.37 -13.16 -19.56
C LEU A 17 19.30 -12.78 -20.72
N PRO A 18 18.81 -11.94 -21.63
CA PRO A 18 19.69 -11.30 -22.61
C PRO A 18 20.83 -10.59 -21.89
N ASP A 19 22.03 -10.62 -22.48
CA ASP A 19 23.26 -9.98 -21.99
C ASP A 19 24.00 -10.72 -20.84
N GLY A 20 23.71 -12.01 -20.60
CA GLY A 20 24.53 -12.86 -19.72
C GLY A 20 24.20 -12.76 -18.23
N HIS A 21 23.11 -12.08 -17.86
CA HIS A 21 22.60 -12.10 -16.49
C HIS A 21 21.88 -13.43 -16.19
N SER A 22 22.21 -14.04 -15.05
CA SER A 22 21.51 -15.20 -14.48
C SER A 22 20.64 -14.78 -13.29
N LEU A 23 19.32 -15.02 -13.36
CA LEU A 23 18.38 -14.74 -12.27
C LEU A 23 18.07 -16.00 -11.47
N THR A 24 18.60 -16.13 -10.25
CA THR A 24 18.19 -17.18 -9.31
C THR A 24 16.88 -16.79 -8.59
N TYR A 25 15.77 -17.43 -8.94
CA TYR A 25 14.40 -17.07 -8.51
C TYR A 25 14.02 -17.47 -7.06
N SER A 26 14.81 -18.30 -6.37
CA SER A 26 14.50 -18.81 -5.03
C SER A 26 14.31 -17.73 -3.92
N PRO A 27 15.00 -16.56 -3.92
CA PRO A 27 14.87 -15.55 -2.85
C PRO A 27 13.47 -14.91 -2.77
N LEU A 28 12.84 -14.68 -3.91
CA LEU A 28 11.60 -13.90 -4.06
C LEU A 28 10.39 -14.53 -3.35
N ILE A 29 10.37 -15.86 -3.39
CA ILE A 29 9.33 -16.69 -2.81
C ILE A 29 9.74 -17.06 -1.39
N ARG A 30 11.03 -17.33 -1.13
CA ARG A 30 11.52 -17.43 0.25
C ARG A 30 11.18 -16.19 1.09
N GLU A 31 11.32 -14.98 0.57
CA GLU A 31 11.00 -13.72 1.26
C GLU A 31 9.49 -13.57 1.52
N SER A 32 8.66 -13.78 0.48
CA SER A 32 7.20 -13.73 0.60
C SER A 32 6.66 -14.77 1.59
N PHE A 33 7.28 -15.95 1.67
CA PHE A 33 6.90 -17.04 2.56
C PHE A 33 7.48 -16.89 3.96
N GLN A 34 8.71 -16.41 4.10
CA GLN A 34 9.31 -16.09 5.38
C GLN A 34 8.50 -15.00 6.08
N PHE A 35 8.00 -14.02 5.33
CA PHE A 35 7.06 -13.03 5.84
C PHE A 35 5.78 -13.69 6.43
N CYS A 36 5.14 -14.59 5.69
CA CYS A 36 3.96 -15.34 6.17
C CYS A 36 4.28 -16.18 7.42
N LEU A 37 5.38 -16.95 7.41
CA LEU A 37 5.80 -17.81 8.52
C LEU A 37 6.20 -17.01 9.78
N GLN A 38 6.74 -15.80 9.62
CA GLN A 38 7.07 -14.92 10.74
C GLN A 38 5.82 -14.30 11.39
N GLU A 39 4.82 -13.89 10.61
CA GLU A 39 3.53 -13.42 11.13
C GLU A 39 2.80 -14.50 11.92
N ILE A 40 2.93 -15.76 11.48
CA ILE A 40 2.48 -16.95 12.19
C ILE A 40 3.23 -17.12 13.53
N SER A 41 4.55 -17.00 13.51
CA SER A 41 5.41 -17.22 14.69
C SER A 41 5.23 -16.13 15.76
N ARG A 42 4.77 -14.93 15.40
CA ARG A 42 4.35 -13.89 16.35
C ARG A 42 3.13 -14.30 17.19
N LYS A 43 2.32 -15.27 16.76
CA LYS A 43 1.07 -15.66 17.42
C LYS A 43 1.14 -16.97 18.20
N ASN A 44 2.04 -17.91 17.87
CA ASN A 44 2.17 -19.19 18.58
C ASN A 44 3.60 -19.77 18.53
N MET A 45 4.17 -20.06 19.72
CA MET A 45 5.34 -20.91 20.00
C MET A 45 6.77 -20.47 19.62
N ALA A 46 7.69 -20.83 20.52
CA ALA A 46 9.14 -20.80 20.36
C ALA A 46 9.60 -21.95 19.45
N ILE A 47 10.12 -21.64 18.26
CA ILE A 47 10.79 -22.62 17.39
C ILE A 47 12.16 -22.07 16.93
N THR A 48 13.16 -22.85 17.31
CA THR A 48 14.54 -23.06 16.81
C THR A 48 15.32 -21.92 16.12
N LYS A 49 16.56 -21.72 16.64
CA LYS A 49 17.63 -20.84 16.14
C LYS A 49 18.23 -21.26 14.79
N GLY A 50 17.41 -21.56 13.78
CA GLY A 50 17.88 -21.71 12.40
C GLY A 50 18.04 -20.35 11.75
N ARG A 51 19.28 -19.93 11.44
CA ARG A 51 19.54 -18.74 10.61
C ARG A 51 19.42 -19.16 9.14
N LEU A 52 18.33 -18.80 8.48
CA LEU A 52 18.27 -18.83 7.02
C LEU A 52 18.93 -17.56 6.51
N THR A 53 20.10 -17.67 5.87
CA THR A 53 20.78 -16.54 5.22
C THR A 53 20.22 -16.41 3.80
N LEU A 54 19.55 -15.30 3.51
CA LEU A 54 19.18 -14.94 2.14
C LEU A 54 20.47 -14.54 1.42
N VAL A 55 20.84 -15.32 0.41
CA VAL A 55 21.92 -14.94 -0.49
C VAL A 55 21.25 -14.47 -1.76
N GLY A 56 20.77 -13.24 -1.72
CA GLY A 56 20.44 -12.52 -2.93
C GLY A 56 21.71 -12.18 -3.69
N VAL A 57 21.58 -11.92 -4.98
CA VAL A 57 22.61 -11.16 -5.70
C VAL A 57 22.81 -9.87 -4.89
N GLY A 58 24.00 -9.67 -4.32
CA GLY A 58 24.25 -8.57 -3.39
C GLY A 58 23.88 -7.25 -4.06
N SER A 59 23.44 -6.22 -3.33
CA SER A 59 23.08 -4.93 -3.95
C SER A 59 24.17 -4.36 -4.88
N SER A 60 25.43 -4.71 -4.63
CA SER A 60 26.60 -4.41 -5.46
C SER A 60 26.65 -5.10 -6.83
N SER A 61 25.78 -6.07 -7.12
CA SER A 61 25.72 -6.77 -8.40
C SER A 61 24.79 -6.12 -9.42
N TYR A 62 23.95 -5.18 -8.97
CA TYR A 62 23.07 -4.45 -9.87
C TYR A 62 23.79 -3.21 -10.41
N PRO A 63 23.47 -2.77 -11.64
CA PRO A 63 24.01 -1.52 -12.16
C PRO A 63 23.69 -0.35 -11.24
N GLU A 64 24.59 0.64 -11.22
CA GLU A 64 24.33 1.91 -10.54
C GLU A 64 23.03 2.56 -11.05
N LYS A 65 22.40 3.33 -10.17
CA LYS A 65 21.15 4.01 -10.50
C LYS A 65 21.41 5.13 -11.50
N ARG A 66 20.58 5.18 -12.54
CA ARG A 66 20.65 6.22 -13.55
C ARG A 66 20.22 7.57 -12.98
N LYS A 67 20.80 8.64 -13.52
CA LYS A 67 20.27 9.99 -13.32
C LYS A 67 18.88 10.08 -13.93
N ILE A 68 17.90 10.47 -13.13
CA ILE A 68 16.50 10.53 -13.55
C ILE A 68 16.31 11.68 -14.54
N LYS A 69 16.12 11.35 -15.82
CA LYS A 69 15.73 12.28 -16.90
C LYS A 69 14.36 11.92 -17.48
N ILE A 70 14.03 10.63 -17.49
CA ILE A 70 12.73 10.11 -17.93
C ILE A 70 12.10 9.28 -16.81
N VAL A 71 10.86 9.61 -16.43
CA VAL A 71 10.06 8.86 -15.46
C VAL A 71 8.94 8.07 -16.15
N GLY A 72 8.93 6.77 -15.94
CA GLY A 72 7.91 5.85 -16.46
C GLY A 72 6.75 5.65 -15.48
N TYR A 73 5.56 5.35 -16.02
CA TYR A 73 4.42 4.83 -15.26
C TYR A 73 3.57 3.91 -16.14
N PHE A 74 2.86 2.93 -15.55
CA PHE A 74 2.05 1.97 -16.33
C PHE A 74 0.55 2.32 -16.36
N PHE A 75 -0.05 2.57 -15.20
CA PHE A 75 -1.48 2.82 -15.05
C PHE A 75 -1.74 3.81 -13.90
N ASP A 76 -3.01 4.07 -13.60
CA ASP A 76 -3.42 4.98 -12.52
C ASP A 76 -2.98 6.43 -12.74
N GLU A 77 -3.07 6.89 -14.00
CA GLU A 77 -2.70 8.25 -14.41
C GLU A 77 -3.38 9.33 -13.57
N ASP A 78 -4.69 9.22 -13.31
CA ASP A 78 -5.41 10.17 -12.46
C ASP A 78 -4.86 10.21 -11.02
N PHE A 79 -4.42 9.06 -10.50
CA PHE A 79 -3.85 8.98 -9.16
C PHE A 79 -2.41 9.51 -9.13
N LEU A 80 -1.61 9.26 -10.17
CA LEU A 80 -0.21 9.68 -10.27
C LEU A 80 -0.04 11.09 -10.85
N LYS A 81 -1.11 11.70 -11.36
CA LYS A 81 -1.10 12.98 -12.09
C LYS A 81 -0.21 14.02 -11.44
N HIS A 82 -0.46 14.36 -10.18
CA HIS A 82 0.30 15.41 -9.50
C HIS A 82 1.77 15.05 -9.29
N ILE A 83 2.09 13.76 -9.09
CA ILE A 83 3.48 13.31 -9.00
C ILE A 83 4.19 13.47 -10.35
N ILE A 84 3.52 13.07 -11.44
CA ILE A 84 4.02 13.20 -12.81
C ILE A 84 4.26 14.68 -13.15
N GLU A 85 3.27 15.54 -12.93
CA GLU A 85 3.38 16.99 -13.12
C GLU A 85 4.55 17.57 -12.30
N GLY A 86 4.73 17.12 -11.06
CA GLY A 86 5.86 17.52 -10.22
C GLY A 86 7.23 17.17 -10.80
N PHE A 87 7.36 16.05 -11.52
CA PHE A 87 8.57 15.70 -12.28
C PHE A 87 8.76 16.58 -13.52
N GLU A 88 7.69 16.79 -14.28
CA GLU A 88 7.71 17.63 -15.49
C GLU A 88 8.09 19.08 -15.19
N GLU A 89 7.59 19.64 -14.07
CA GLU A 89 7.96 20.97 -13.57
C GLU A 89 9.46 21.10 -13.23
N LYS A 90 10.14 19.97 -13.01
CA LYS A 90 11.60 19.90 -12.80
C LYS A 90 12.37 19.54 -14.07
N GLY A 91 11.71 19.52 -15.23
CA GLY A 91 12.31 19.22 -16.52
C GLY A 91 12.59 17.73 -16.75
N VAL A 92 11.89 16.84 -16.04
CA VAL A 92 11.96 15.39 -16.25
C VAL A 92 10.82 14.98 -17.16
N GLU A 93 11.12 14.27 -18.24
CA GLU A 93 10.11 13.77 -19.18
C GLU A 93 9.29 12.64 -18.54
N ALA A 94 7.98 12.63 -18.73
CA ALA A 94 7.11 11.54 -18.31
C ALA A 94 6.72 10.64 -19.48
N LYS A 95 6.78 9.32 -19.26
CA LYS A 95 6.47 8.32 -20.29
C LYS A 95 5.51 7.25 -19.77
N LYS A 96 4.33 7.17 -20.38
CA LYS A 96 3.40 6.06 -20.14
C LYS A 96 3.91 4.79 -20.82
N LEU A 97 3.97 3.70 -20.07
CA LEU A 97 4.36 2.39 -20.53
C LEU A 97 3.13 1.47 -20.60
N GLU A 98 3.14 0.54 -21.54
CA GLU A 98 2.07 -0.45 -21.66
C GLU A 98 2.29 -1.62 -20.69
N LEU A 99 1.26 -1.95 -19.91
CA LEU A 99 1.29 -3.14 -19.07
C LEU A 99 1.20 -4.38 -19.96
N LEU A 100 2.15 -5.28 -19.82
CA LEU A 100 2.13 -6.52 -20.57
C LEU A 100 1.02 -7.42 -20.03
N SER A 101 0.22 -7.98 -20.95
CA SER A 101 -0.78 -8.97 -20.57
C SER A 101 -0.10 -10.15 -19.85
N PRO A 102 -0.64 -10.62 -18.71
CA PRO A 102 -0.06 -11.77 -18.03
C PRO A 102 -0.06 -12.97 -18.98
N GLN A 103 1.14 -13.45 -19.29
CA GLN A 103 1.32 -14.68 -20.06
C GLN A 103 1.86 -15.75 -19.12
N PHE A 104 0.98 -16.67 -18.75
CA PHE A 104 1.34 -17.84 -17.98
C PHE A 104 2.05 -18.84 -18.89
N LYS A 105 3.38 -18.88 -18.88
CA LYS A 105 4.09 -20.08 -19.36
C LYS A 105 3.79 -21.19 -18.36
N ARG A 106 2.93 -22.14 -18.74
CA ARG A 106 2.33 -23.13 -17.82
C ARG A 106 3.26 -24.25 -17.34
N GLU A 107 4.58 -24.10 -17.45
CA GLU A 107 5.51 -25.16 -17.08
C GLU A 107 6.52 -24.67 -16.05
N LEU A 108 6.33 -25.11 -14.81
CA LEU A 108 7.34 -25.02 -13.77
C LEU A 108 8.40 -26.08 -14.05
N SER A 109 9.67 -25.73 -13.85
CA SER A 109 10.73 -26.72 -13.75
C SER A 109 10.44 -27.70 -12.61
N ASN A 110 11.01 -28.90 -12.65
CA ASN A 110 10.82 -29.90 -11.58
C ASN A 110 11.22 -29.35 -10.21
N LYS A 111 12.33 -28.60 -10.14
CA LYS A 111 12.79 -27.94 -8.91
C LYS A 111 11.77 -26.92 -8.37
N GLN A 112 11.13 -26.14 -9.25
CA GLN A 112 10.08 -25.20 -8.83
C GLN A 112 8.83 -25.92 -8.34
N LYS A 113 8.47 -27.06 -8.95
CA LYS A 113 7.39 -27.91 -8.44
C LYS A 113 7.75 -28.42 -7.05
N GLU A 114 8.95 -28.97 -6.85
CA GLU A 114 9.42 -29.43 -5.54
C GLU A 114 9.38 -28.34 -4.47
N GLU A 115 9.81 -27.11 -4.80
CA GLU A 115 9.69 -25.96 -3.89
C GLU A 115 8.23 -25.65 -3.56
N VAL A 116 7.34 -25.58 -4.56
CA VAL A 116 5.89 -25.37 -4.36
C VAL A 116 5.30 -26.47 -3.47
N ASP A 117 5.61 -27.74 -3.75
CA ASP A 117 5.15 -28.91 -3.01
C ASP A 117 5.56 -28.81 -1.54
N PHE A 118 6.83 -28.49 -1.30
CA PHE A 118 7.37 -28.33 0.04
C PHE A 118 6.61 -27.23 0.81
N PHE A 119 6.45 -26.03 0.24
CA PHE A 119 5.77 -24.94 0.91
C PHE A 119 4.28 -25.22 1.15
N ASP A 120 3.58 -25.75 0.16
CA ASP A 120 2.17 -26.12 0.30
C ASP A 120 1.99 -27.21 1.36
N SER A 121 2.93 -28.17 1.47
CA SER A 121 2.92 -29.19 2.53
C SER A 121 3.06 -28.57 3.92
N LYS A 122 3.94 -27.57 4.09
CA LYS A 122 4.12 -26.88 5.37
C LYS A 122 2.89 -26.07 5.77
N LEU A 123 2.22 -25.45 4.81
CA LEU A 123 0.97 -24.73 5.08
C LEU A 123 -0.18 -25.68 5.42
N LYS A 124 -0.28 -26.82 4.72
CA LYS A 124 -1.24 -27.88 5.06
C LYS A 124 -1.00 -28.42 6.46
N GLU A 125 0.25 -28.72 6.81
CA GLU A 125 0.63 -29.25 8.12
C GLU A 125 0.28 -28.28 9.25
N ASN A 126 0.57 -26.98 9.09
CA ASN A 126 0.41 -26.00 10.17
C ASN A 126 -0.98 -25.36 10.22
N PHE A 127 -1.74 -25.35 9.12
CA PHE A 127 -3.00 -24.60 9.01
C PHE A 127 -4.16 -25.36 8.37
N GLY A 128 -3.92 -26.57 7.86
CA GLY A 128 -4.94 -27.31 7.12
C GLY A 128 -5.37 -26.65 5.81
N VAL A 129 -4.62 -25.68 5.29
CA VAL A 129 -4.93 -24.99 4.03
C VAL A 129 -3.89 -25.27 2.95
N SER A 130 -4.37 -25.45 1.72
CA SER A 130 -3.54 -25.52 0.51
C SER A 130 -3.61 -24.19 -0.23
N ILE A 131 -2.46 -23.71 -0.69
CA ILE A 131 -2.40 -22.54 -1.58
C ILE A 131 -1.60 -22.83 -2.85
N ARG A 132 -1.27 -24.10 -3.11
CA ARG A 132 -0.52 -24.57 -4.28
C ARG A 132 -0.88 -23.83 -5.57
N ALA A 133 -2.15 -23.83 -5.97
CA ALA A 133 -2.57 -23.21 -7.22
C ALA A 133 -2.20 -21.71 -7.30
N ASN A 134 -2.41 -20.98 -6.20
CA ASN A 134 -2.03 -19.56 -6.11
C ASN A 134 -0.51 -19.38 -6.14
N MET A 135 0.26 -20.34 -5.62
CA MET A 135 1.73 -20.30 -5.69
C MET A 135 2.21 -20.52 -7.11
N GLU A 136 1.72 -21.56 -7.77
CA GLU A 136 2.08 -21.87 -9.16
C GLU A 136 1.77 -20.68 -10.06
N GLU A 137 0.58 -20.08 -9.92
CA GLU A 137 0.20 -18.86 -10.65
C GLU A 137 1.21 -17.71 -10.45
N ARG A 138 1.65 -17.47 -9.20
CA ARG A 138 2.65 -16.44 -8.89
C ARG A 138 4.02 -16.76 -9.49
N PHE A 139 4.46 -18.03 -9.44
CA PHE A 139 5.70 -18.46 -10.07
C PHE A 139 5.65 -18.26 -11.59
N TYR A 140 4.54 -18.63 -12.24
CA TYR A 140 4.37 -18.44 -13.68
C TYR A 140 4.43 -16.97 -14.07
N LEU A 141 3.76 -16.12 -13.30
CA LEU A 141 3.78 -14.68 -13.52
C LEU A 141 5.19 -14.12 -13.34
N LEU A 142 5.90 -14.47 -12.27
CA LEU A 142 7.27 -13.99 -12.03
C LEU A 142 8.25 -14.46 -13.11
N ASN A 143 8.32 -15.75 -13.38
CA ASN A 143 9.26 -16.32 -14.34
C ASN A 143 9.01 -15.84 -15.78
N GLY A 144 7.74 -15.78 -16.18
CA GLY A 144 7.38 -15.41 -17.55
C GLY A 144 7.49 -13.91 -17.83
N MET A 145 7.29 -13.07 -16.80
CA MET A 145 7.13 -11.63 -17.01
C MET A 145 8.42 -10.84 -16.77
N VAL A 146 9.35 -11.28 -15.91
CA VAL A 146 10.61 -10.53 -15.67
C VAL A 146 11.38 -10.30 -16.97
N ALA A 147 11.61 -11.35 -17.77
CA ALA A 147 12.37 -11.23 -19.01
C ALA A 147 11.70 -10.28 -20.03
N LYS A 148 10.37 -10.26 -20.05
CA LYS A 148 9.62 -9.39 -20.96
C LYS A 148 9.61 -7.94 -20.50
N TYR A 149 9.40 -7.71 -19.20
CA TYR A 149 9.51 -6.39 -18.62
C TYR A 149 10.93 -5.86 -18.72
N TYR A 150 11.95 -6.71 -18.58
CA TYR A 150 13.35 -6.33 -18.84
C TYR A 150 13.52 -5.81 -20.26
N GLN A 151 13.03 -6.53 -21.28
CA GLN A 151 13.12 -6.07 -22.67
C GLN A 151 12.32 -4.78 -22.91
N LEU A 152 11.09 -4.70 -22.40
CA LEU A 152 10.27 -3.50 -22.50
C LEU A 152 10.97 -2.30 -21.86
N LEU A 153 11.47 -2.44 -20.65
CA LEU A 153 12.12 -1.37 -19.89
C LEU A 153 13.47 -0.98 -20.51
N LYS A 154 14.25 -1.94 -21.00
CA LYS A 154 15.50 -1.70 -21.72
C LYS A 154 15.28 -0.80 -22.93
N ASN A 155 14.21 -1.06 -23.69
CA ASN A 155 13.86 -0.29 -24.89
C ASN A 155 13.07 0.99 -24.58
N SER A 156 12.61 1.16 -23.33
CA SER A 156 11.79 2.31 -22.94
C SER A 156 12.59 3.57 -22.63
N GLU A 157 13.90 3.42 -22.37
CA GLU A 157 14.81 4.50 -21.94
C GLU A 157 14.46 5.17 -20.61
N VAL A 158 13.48 4.65 -19.85
CA VAL A 158 13.12 5.24 -18.54
C VAL A 158 14.27 5.06 -17.53
N ASP A 159 14.46 6.08 -16.70
CA ASP A 159 15.48 6.10 -15.63
C ASP A 159 14.87 5.83 -14.25
N ALA A 160 13.60 6.18 -14.09
CA ALA A 160 12.79 5.86 -12.94
C ALA A 160 11.42 5.30 -13.34
N LEU A 161 10.80 4.54 -12.46
CA LEU A 161 9.45 4.02 -12.62
C LEU A 161 8.64 4.32 -11.36
N VAL A 162 7.54 5.04 -11.52
CA VAL A 162 6.56 5.29 -10.45
C VAL A 162 5.49 4.21 -10.50
N VAL A 163 5.30 3.53 -9.36
CA VAL A 163 4.31 2.47 -9.20
C VAL A 163 3.39 2.79 -8.04
N ARG A 164 2.11 2.43 -8.17
CA ARG A 164 1.17 2.48 -7.05
C ARG A 164 1.14 1.11 -6.38
N VAL A 165 1.62 1.01 -5.15
CA VAL A 165 1.64 -0.21 -4.34
C VAL A 165 2.50 -1.33 -4.92
N TYR A 166 3.76 -1.36 -4.51
CA TYR A 166 4.78 -2.27 -5.00
C TYR A 166 4.46 -3.76 -4.79
N TYR A 167 3.64 -4.12 -3.80
CA TYR A 167 3.33 -5.53 -3.49
C TYR A 167 2.19 -6.11 -4.32
N GLY A 168 1.67 -5.37 -5.31
CA GLY A 168 0.82 -5.95 -6.34
C GLY A 168 1.57 -7.04 -7.11
N LEU A 169 0.92 -8.16 -7.43
CA LEU A 169 1.58 -9.31 -8.06
C LEU A 169 2.31 -8.95 -9.36
N TYR A 170 1.78 -8.00 -10.14
CA TYR A 170 2.37 -7.52 -11.37
C TYR A 170 3.65 -6.70 -11.18
N TYR A 171 3.84 -6.09 -10.00
CA TYR A 171 4.95 -5.19 -9.76
C TYR A 171 6.23 -5.90 -9.37
N PHE A 172 6.18 -7.05 -8.70
CA PHE A 172 7.39 -7.81 -8.42
C PHE A 172 8.26 -8.13 -9.65
N PRO A 173 7.73 -8.65 -10.78
CA PRO A 173 8.57 -8.87 -11.95
C PRO A 173 9.06 -7.56 -12.59
N ILE A 174 8.28 -6.49 -12.49
CA ILE A 174 8.65 -5.15 -12.98
C ILE A 174 9.80 -4.56 -12.14
N ILE A 175 9.66 -4.58 -10.82
CA ILE A 175 10.66 -4.08 -9.87
C ILE A 175 11.98 -4.80 -10.10
N LEU A 176 11.94 -6.13 -10.18
CA LEU A 176 13.13 -6.92 -10.42
C LEU A 176 13.80 -6.53 -11.76
N ALA A 177 13.03 -6.42 -12.84
CA ALA A 177 13.55 -5.96 -14.13
C ALA A 177 14.14 -4.54 -14.06
N CYS A 178 13.52 -3.62 -13.32
CA CYS A 178 14.07 -2.28 -13.07
C CYS A 178 15.42 -2.33 -12.35
N LYS A 179 15.55 -3.15 -11.28
CA LYS A 179 16.82 -3.30 -10.54
C LYS A 179 17.95 -3.76 -11.45
N MET A 180 17.66 -4.73 -12.32
CA MET A 180 18.62 -5.25 -13.29
C MET A 180 19.11 -4.24 -14.32
N LEU A 181 18.32 -3.20 -14.58
CA LEU A 181 18.63 -2.15 -15.54
C LEU A 181 19.16 -0.87 -14.89
N GLY A 182 19.31 -0.83 -13.56
CA GLY A 182 19.68 0.39 -12.83
C GLY A 182 18.55 1.44 -12.81
N ILE A 183 17.30 1.04 -13.07
CA ILE A 183 16.13 1.93 -13.05
C ILE A 183 15.69 2.11 -11.59
N THR A 184 15.40 3.35 -11.19
CA THR A 184 14.92 3.68 -9.85
C THR A 184 13.43 3.37 -9.73
N VAL A 185 13.01 2.58 -8.74
CA VAL A 185 11.59 2.30 -8.49
C VAL A 185 11.07 3.15 -7.35
N ILE A 186 10.01 3.91 -7.62
CA ILE A 186 9.31 4.78 -6.67
C ILE A 186 7.94 4.17 -6.38
N ASP A 187 7.77 3.65 -5.16
CA ASP A 187 6.47 3.20 -4.67
C ASP A 187 5.68 4.35 -4.07
N VAL A 188 4.47 4.54 -4.58
CA VAL A 188 3.47 5.45 -4.03
C VAL A 188 2.43 4.62 -3.30
N GLN A 189 2.35 4.84 -1.99
CA GLN A 189 1.43 4.11 -1.12
C GLN A 189 -0.04 4.31 -1.57
N HIS A 190 -0.92 3.35 -1.26
CA HIS A 190 -2.36 3.45 -1.59
C HIS A 190 -3.22 4.12 -0.51
N GLY A 191 -2.60 4.53 0.59
CA GLY A 191 -3.29 4.99 1.79
C GLY A 191 -2.29 5.23 2.91
N ILE A 192 -2.79 5.76 4.02
CA ILE A 192 -1.99 5.75 5.25
C ILE A 192 -1.89 4.30 5.74
N ASN A 193 -0.66 3.86 5.92
CA ASN A 193 -0.36 2.54 6.45
C ASN A 193 -0.16 2.61 7.96
N GLY A 194 -0.84 1.70 8.68
CA GLY A 194 -0.65 1.53 10.11
C GLY A 194 0.53 0.64 10.47
N PHE A 195 0.84 0.58 11.77
CA PHE A 195 1.95 -0.19 12.37
C PHE A 195 1.92 -1.70 12.15
N LYS A 196 0.77 -2.23 11.71
CA LYS A 196 0.59 -3.65 11.38
C LYS A 196 0.46 -3.90 9.88
N HIS A 197 0.65 -2.89 9.03
CA HIS A 197 0.55 -3.09 7.59
C HIS A 197 1.68 -4.01 7.12
N PRO A 198 1.38 -5.20 6.57
CA PRO A 198 2.38 -6.23 6.34
C PRO A 198 3.49 -5.79 5.38
N CYS A 199 3.16 -4.95 4.41
CA CYS A 199 4.11 -4.52 3.37
C CYS A 199 4.71 -3.13 3.64
N TYR A 200 4.37 -2.47 4.74
CA TYR A 200 4.82 -1.10 5.03
C TYR A 200 5.16 -0.90 6.52
N SER A 201 5.46 -1.97 7.26
CA SER A 201 5.82 -1.84 8.67
C SER A 201 6.79 -2.94 9.11
N LYS A 202 7.62 -2.63 10.11
CA LYS A 202 8.42 -3.59 10.87
C LYS A 202 9.37 -4.47 10.03
N PHE A 203 9.92 -3.94 8.94
CA PHE A 203 10.98 -4.63 8.22
C PHE A 203 12.18 -4.78 9.14
N LYS A 204 12.77 -5.97 9.17
CA LYS A 204 14.03 -6.25 9.85
C LYS A 204 15.19 -5.96 8.91
N ARG A 205 16.38 -5.71 9.48
CA ARG A 205 17.60 -5.43 8.70
C ARG A 205 17.93 -6.51 7.65
N ASN A 206 17.56 -7.76 7.90
CA ASN A 206 17.79 -8.86 6.95
C ASN A 206 16.73 -8.97 5.84
N GLU A 207 15.71 -8.11 5.84
CA GLU A 207 14.59 -8.12 4.88
C GLU A 207 14.69 -6.95 3.89
N VAL A 208 15.42 -5.89 4.24
CA VAL A 208 15.44 -4.63 3.48
C VAL A 208 16.38 -4.66 2.26
N CYS A 209 17.23 -5.68 2.15
CA CYS A 209 18.08 -5.90 0.98
C CYS A 209 17.39 -6.70 -0.14
N SER A 210 16.08 -6.95 -0.02
CA SER A 210 15.33 -7.67 -1.04
C SER A 210 15.37 -6.94 -2.39
N PRO A 211 15.64 -7.64 -3.51
CA PRO A 211 15.57 -7.05 -4.84
C PRO A 211 14.13 -6.73 -5.28
N LEU A 212 13.13 -7.13 -4.48
CA LEU A 212 11.72 -6.78 -4.71
C LEU A 212 11.28 -5.49 -4.05
N LEU A 213 12.11 -4.90 -3.19
CA LEU A 213 11.73 -3.65 -2.56
C LEU A 213 11.97 -2.47 -3.53
N PRO A 214 11.06 -1.50 -3.55
CA PRO A 214 11.30 -0.20 -4.17
C PRO A 214 12.61 0.44 -3.70
N ASP A 215 13.16 1.32 -4.53
CA ASP A 215 14.28 2.18 -4.10
C ASP A 215 13.78 3.34 -3.24
N VAL A 216 12.52 3.75 -3.46
CA VAL A 216 11.90 4.91 -2.82
C VAL A 216 10.51 4.53 -2.34
N PHE A 217 10.20 4.88 -1.09
CA PHE A 217 8.85 4.83 -0.52
C PHE A 217 8.31 6.26 -0.37
N TRP A 218 7.34 6.60 -1.22
CA TRP A 218 6.56 7.83 -1.16
C TRP A 218 5.38 7.65 -0.22
N THR A 219 5.49 8.25 0.95
CA THR A 219 4.46 8.20 1.98
C THR A 219 3.55 9.42 1.90
N TRP A 220 2.31 9.24 2.36
CA TRP A 220 1.32 10.30 2.31
C TRP A 220 1.43 11.27 3.48
N SER A 221 2.00 10.84 4.62
CA SER A 221 2.01 11.62 5.85
C SER A 221 3.30 11.47 6.65
N GLY A 222 3.57 12.48 7.48
CA GLY A 222 4.69 12.47 8.41
C GLY A 222 4.60 11.34 9.43
N MET A 223 3.40 10.88 9.78
CA MET A 223 3.21 9.69 10.61
C MET A 223 3.73 8.43 9.90
N ALA A 224 3.28 8.17 8.67
CA ALA A 224 3.72 7.03 7.89
C ALA A 224 5.24 7.09 7.61
N THR A 225 5.77 8.29 7.34
CA THR A 225 7.21 8.53 7.23
C THR A 225 7.95 8.16 8.52
N LYS A 226 7.53 8.69 9.68
CA LYS A 226 8.18 8.42 10.97
C LYS A 226 8.15 6.94 11.31
N MET A 227 7.02 6.26 11.06
CA MET A 227 6.91 4.82 11.28
C MET A 227 7.93 4.04 10.42
N LEU A 228 8.07 4.37 9.14
CA LEU A 228 9.05 3.70 8.28
C LEU A 228 10.49 4.04 8.63
N LEU A 229 10.75 5.21 9.18
CA LEU A 229 12.09 5.64 9.60
C LEU A 229 12.51 5.07 10.95
N ASN A 230 11.59 4.99 11.92
CA ASN A 230 11.91 4.71 13.31
C ASN A 230 11.54 3.27 13.74
N ASP A 231 10.48 2.71 13.17
CA ASP A 231 9.90 1.42 13.59
C ASP A 231 10.11 0.31 12.54
N SER A 232 11.01 0.56 11.60
CA SER A 232 11.35 -0.32 10.49
C SER A 232 12.81 -0.11 10.08
N ALA A 233 13.47 -1.15 9.58
CA ALA A 233 14.83 -1.06 9.05
C ALA A 233 14.87 -0.55 7.60
N LEU A 234 13.72 -0.19 7.02
CA LEU A 234 13.60 0.11 5.59
C LEU A 234 14.47 1.30 5.14
N ALA A 235 14.72 2.24 6.05
CA ALA A 235 15.62 3.38 5.84
C ALA A 235 17.09 2.96 5.63
N ASP A 236 17.47 1.73 5.99
CA ASP A 236 18.84 1.22 5.83
C ASP A 236 19.17 0.92 4.34
N SER A 237 18.16 0.77 3.47
CA SER A 237 18.35 0.42 2.05
C SER A 237 17.50 1.21 1.06
N CYS A 238 16.47 1.92 1.52
CA CYS A 238 15.54 2.66 0.67
C CYS A 238 15.45 4.13 1.10
N LEU A 239 15.17 5.02 0.16
CA LEU A 239 14.79 6.40 0.47
C LEU A 239 13.32 6.43 0.93
N ILE A 240 13.06 7.05 2.08
CA ILE A 240 11.70 7.38 2.52
C ILE A 240 11.46 8.88 2.32
N VAL A 241 10.35 9.21 1.66
CA VAL A 241 9.96 10.60 1.38
C VAL A 241 8.50 10.84 1.76
N GLU A 242 8.26 11.93 2.49
CA GLU A 242 6.91 12.46 2.71
C GLU A 242 6.55 13.34 1.52
N GLY A 243 5.83 12.78 0.55
CA GLY A 243 5.41 13.54 -0.64
C GLY A 243 3.93 13.90 -0.65
N GLY A 244 3.18 13.50 0.38
CA GLY A 244 1.76 13.81 0.48
C GLY A 244 0.86 12.82 -0.27
N ASN A 245 -0.44 12.92 -0.03
CA ASN A 245 -1.45 12.17 -0.77
C ASN A 245 -1.47 12.62 -2.25
N PRO A 246 -1.27 11.74 -3.24
CA PRO A 246 -1.24 12.12 -4.66
C PRO A 246 -2.56 12.67 -5.22
N VAL A 247 -3.69 12.41 -4.55
CA VAL A 247 -5.05 12.76 -5.03
C VAL A 247 -5.59 13.99 -4.32
N PHE A 248 -4.74 14.97 -4.05
CA PHE A 248 -5.20 16.23 -3.47
C PHE A 248 -5.92 17.09 -4.51
N LYS A 249 -6.80 17.97 -4.04
CA LYS A 249 -7.30 19.06 -4.87
C LYS A 249 -6.48 20.29 -4.53
N GLU A 250 -5.96 20.96 -5.54
CA GLU A 250 -5.50 22.34 -5.34
C GLU A 250 -6.67 23.13 -4.79
N ALA A 251 -6.39 23.92 -3.76
CA ALA A 251 -7.37 24.86 -3.32
C ALA A 251 -7.56 25.87 -4.44
N GLU A 252 -8.71 25.85 -5.13
CA GLU A 252 -9.12 26.99 -5.94
C GLU A 252 -8.94 28.22 -5.07
N GLU A 253 -8.05 29.12 -5.53
CA GLU A 253 -7.52 30.31 -4.87
C GLU A 253 -8.09 30.51 -3.46
N ALA A 254 -7.34 30.05 -2.46
CA ALA A 254 -7.61 30.40 -1.08
C ALA A 254 -7.92 31.90 -1.03
N ASP A 255 -9.08 32.25 -0.48
CA ASP A 255 -9.39 33.66 -0.28
C ASP A 255 -8.22 34.34 0.46
N ALA A 256 -8.07 35.65 0.28
CA ALA A 256 -6.94 36.41 0.82
C ALA A 256 -6.77 36.33 2.35
N SER A 257 -7.64 35.60 3.06
CA SER A 257 -7.57 35.33 4.50
C SER A 257 -6.62 34.20 4.89
N GLY A 258 -6.11 33.42 3.92
CA GLY A 258 -5.11 32.38 4.19
C GLY A 258 -5.63 31.19 5.02
N THR A 259 -6.95 31.08 5.21
CA THR A 259 -7.55 29.87 5.77
C THR A 259 -7.59 28.81 4.68
N ALA A 260 -6.72 27.80 4.79
CA ALA A 260 -6.74 26.63 3.94
C ALA A 260 -8.17 26.10 3.81
N LEU A 261 -8.63 25.88 2.57
CA LEU A 261 -9.96 25.39 2.26
C LEU A 261 -10.34 24.25 3.22
N VAL A 262 -11.24 24.57 4.14
CA VAL A 262 -12.15 23.58 4.66
C VAL A 262 -12.90 23.11 3.42
N SER A 263 -12.59 21.89 2.94
CA SER A 263 -13.37 21.24 1.89
C SER A 263 -14.84 21.56 2.14
N GLU A 264 -15.58 22.02 1.12
CA GLU A 264 -17.02 22.29 1.26
C GLU A 264 -17.64 21.30 2.23
N LYS A 265 -18.20 21.79 3.35
CA LYS A 265 -18.67 20.91 4.43
C LYS A 265 -19.46 19.77 3.80
N GLY A 266 -18.93 18.55 3.90
CA GLY A 266 -19.57 17.40 3.30
C GLY A 266 -21.05 17.35 3.70
N ASN A 267 -21.90 16.87 2.81
CA ASN A 267 -23.34 16.89 3.00
C ASN A 267 -23.92 15.52 3.37
N ARG A 268 -23.06 14.54 3.63
CA ARG A 268 -23.44 13.16 3.93
C ARG A 268 -22.59 12.54 5.03
N ILE A 269 -23.14 11.54 5.69
CA ILE A 269 -22.39 10.63 6.55
C ILE A 269 -21.89 9.50 5.66
N LEU A 270 -20.59 9.22 5.65
CA LEU A 270 -20.04 8.07 4.93
C LEU A 270 -19.83 6.90 5.90
N TYR A 271 -20.43 5.75 5.62
CA TYR A 271 -20.13 4.51 6.32
C TYR A 271 -19.32 3.57 5.43
N THR A 272 -18.08 3.26 5.80
CA THR A 272 -17.26 2.27 5.10
C THR A 272 -17.57 0.87 5.64
N HIS A 273 -18.30 0.09 4.83
CA HIS A 273 -18.75 -1.24 5.23
C HIS A 273 -17.60 -2.24 5.20
N GLN A 274 -17.44 -2.96 6.31
CA GLN A 274 -16.52 -4.11 6.42
C GLN A 274 -17.28 -5.44 6.37
N PRO A 275 -16.63 -6.53 5.92
CA PRO A 275 -17.30 -7.80 5.66
C PRO A 275 -17.80 -8.49 6.92
N GLN A 276 -19.09 -8.80 6.99
CA GLN A 276 -19.71 -9.63 8.03
C GLN A 276 -19.19 -11.07 8.01
N SER A 277 -18.75 -11.55 6.84
CA SER A 277 -18.08 -12.85 6.69
C SER A 277 -16.82 -12.99 7.55
N LYS A 278 -16.26 -11.88 8.06
CA LYS A 278 -15.16 -11.87 9.03
C LYS A 278 -15.62 -11.77 10.49
N GLY A 279 -16.91 -11.98 10.76
CA GLY A 279 -17.52 -11.82 12.08
C GLY A 279 -17.70 -10.36 12.52
N ILE A 280 -17.54 -9.41 11.61
CA ILE A 280 -17.65 -7.98 11.93
C ILE A 280 -19.14 -7.59 11.99
N PRO A 281 -19.63 -7.10 13.14
CA PRO A 281 -21.02 -6.69 13.26
C PRO A 281 -21.28 -5.39 12.50
N VAL A 282 -22.53 -5.21 12.08
CA VAL A 282 -22.98 -3.95 11.47
C VAL A 282 -23.35 -3.01 12.61
N PRO A 283 -22.72 -1.83 12.73
CA PRO A 283 -22.93 -0.93 13.84
C PRO A 283 -24.19 -0.07 13.63
N VAL A 284 -25.37 -0.73 13.60
CA VAL A 284 -26.66 -0.11 13.25
C VAL A 284 -27.03 1.00 14.22
N ASP A 285 -26.89 0.76 15.53
CA ASP A 285 -27.28 1.73 16.55
C ASP A 285 -26.33 2.93 16.60
N GLU A 286 -25.04 2.70 16.34
CA GLU A 286 -24.04 3.73 16.20
C GLU A 286 -24.29 4.62 14.98
N ILE A 287 -24.60 4.01 13.83
CA ILE A 287 -24.98 4.76 12.63
C ILE A 287 -26.25 5.58 12.88
N LYS A 288 -27.26 5.02 13.54
CA LYS A 288 -28.49 5.76 13.90
C LYS A 288 -28.21 6.94 14.80
N LYS A 289 -27.28 6.79 15.76
CA LYS A 289 -26.90 7.86 16.68
C LYS A 289 -26.27 9.03 15.94
N VAL A 290 -25.27 8.76 15.10
CA VAL A 290 -24.63 9.80 14.28
C VAL A 290 -25.63 10.41 13.30
N TYR A 291 -26.50 9.60 12.70
CA TYR A 291 -27.57 10.05 11.82
C TYR A 291 -28.51 11.05 12.51
N ARG A 292 -28.94 10.78 13.75
CA ARG A 292 -29.79 11.70 14.53
C ARG A 292 -29.08 13.02 14.84
N ILE A 293 -27.79 12.98 15.16
CA ILE A 293 -26.99 14.17 15.49
C ILE A 293 -26.80 15.06 14.25
N LYS A 294 -26.46 14.47 13.10
CA LYS A 294 -26.12 15.25 11.89
C LYS A 294 -27.33 15.58 11.02
N GLY A 295 -28.40 14.77 11.06
CA GLY A 295 -29.57 14.92 10.19
C GLY A 295 -29.28 14.69 8.69
N GLN A 296 -28.12 14.16 8.35
CA GLN A 296 -27.66 13.98 6.96
C GLN A 296 -27.92 12.56 6.46
N LYS A 297 -28.02 12.38 5.13
CA LYS A 297 -28.15 11.05 4.53
C LYS A 297 -26.89 10.21 4.82
N VAL A 298 -27.08 8.93 5.17
CA VAL A 298 -26.00 7.95 5.27
C VAL A 298 -25.71 7.34 3.90
N VAL A 299 -24.47 7.38 3.44
CA VAL A 299 -24.00 6.68 2.25
C VAL A 299 -23.16 5.50 2.69
N ILE A 300 -23.58 4.31 2.31
CA ILE A 300 -22.86 3.07 2.56
C ILE A 300 -21.89 2.86 1.40
N ARG A 301 -20.60 2.81 1.69
CA ARG A 301 -19.58 2.41 0.74
C ARG A 301 -19.25 0.92 0.96
N PRO A 302 -19.57 0.02 0.02
CA PRO A 302 -19.24 -1.39 0.15
C PRO A 302 -17.72 -1.60 0.04
N HIS A 303 -17.20 -2.64 0.70
CA HIS A 303 -15.94 -3.24 0.28
C HIS A 303 -16.14 -3.85 -1.11
N PRO A 304 -15.20 -3.72 -2.07
CA PRO A 304 -15.40 -4.17 -3.46
C PRO A 304 -15.86 -5.64 -3.59
N LEU A 305 -15.39 -6.50 -2.69
CA LEU A 305 -15.73 -7.94 -2.67
C LEU A 305 -17.02 -8.30 -1.91
N HIS A 306 -17.73 -7.32 -1.32
CA HIS A 306 -18.85 -7.57 -0.40
C HIS A 306 -20.07 -6.69 -0.69
N LEU A 307 -20.37 -6.47 -1.98
CA LEU A 307 -21.50 -5.66 -2.42
C LEU A 307 -22.84 -6.21 -1.91
N ASP A 308 -23.02 -7.53 -1.89
CA ASP A 308 -24.27 -8.15 -1.44
C ASP A 308 -24.49 -8.04 0.07
N GLU A 309 -23.41 -8.07 0.85
CA GLU A 309 -23.48 -7.79 2.30
C GLU A 309 -23.90 -6.34 2.54
N ALA A 310 -23.36 -5.38 1.76
CA ALA A 310 -23.75 -3.98 1.86
C ALA A 310 -25.22 -3.72 1.52
N LYS A 311 -25.81 -4.49 0.59
CA LYS A 311 -27.26 -4.43 0.30
C LYS A 311 -28.09 -4.85 1.51
N LYS A 312 -27.64 -5.85 2.29
CA LYS A 312 -28.29 -6.24 3.54
C LYS A 312 -28.19 -5.14 4.59
N VAL A 313 -27.02 -4.50 4.71
CA VAL A 313 -26.84 -3.34 5.59
C VAL A 313 -27.79 -2.20 5.20
N LEU A 314 -27.93 -1.91 3.91
CA LEU A 314 -28.87 -0.91 3.40
C LEU A 314 -30.30 -1.22 3.86
N ALA A 315 -30.75 -2.46 3.73
CA ALA A 315 -32.07 -2.88 4.17
C ALA A 315 -32.25 -2.73 5.70
N LEU A 316 -31.24 -3.11 6.49
CA LEU A 316 -31.26 -2.95 7.95
C LEU A 316 -31.38 -1.48 8.37
N LEU A 317 -30.57 -0.60 7.77
CA LEU A 317 -30.59 0.83 8.06
C LEU A 317 -31.92 1.48 7.65
N LYS A 318 -32.49 1.10 6.49
CA LYS A 318 -33.82 1.55 6.08
C LYS A 318 -34.91 1.11 7.06
N LYS A 319 -34.89 -0.15 7.49
CA LYS A 319 -35.82 -0.69 8.49
C LYS A 319 -35.71 0.06 9.81
N ALA A 320 -34.52 0.54 10.14
CA ALA A 320 -34.27 1.33 11.34
C ALA A 320 -34.58 2.84 11.20
N GLY A 321 -35.18 3.27 10.09
CA GLY A 321 -35.58 4.66 9.86
C GLY A 321 -34.45 5.61 9.43
N VAL A 322 -33.31 5.07 9.00
CA VAL A 322 -32.18 5.88 8.52
C VAL A 322 -32.34 6.17 7.03
N LYS A 323 -32.32 7.46 6.63
CA LYS A 323 -32.24 7.85 5.23
C LYS A 323 -30.86 7.47 4.69
N CYS A 324 -30.80 6.42 3.89
CA CYS A 324 -29.52 5.90 3.39
C CYS A 324 -29.52 5.57 1.89
N GLY A 325 -28.32 5.43 1.33
CA GLY A 325 -28.08 4.96 -0.04
C GLY A 325 -26.83 4.11 -0.11
N LEU A 326 -26.68 3.36 -1.20
CA LEU A 326 -25.51 2.55 -1.49
C LEU A 326 -24.68 3.23 -2.57
N GLU A 327 -23.38 3.32 -2.34
CA GLU A 327 -22.42 3.84 -3.31
C GLU A 327 -21.88 2.73 -4.21
N ASP A 328 -21.61 3.05 -5.46
CA ASP A 328 -20.90 2.18 -6.39
C ASP A 328 -19.38 2.39 -6.23
N SER A 329 -18.72 1.50 -5.50
CA SER A 329 -17.28 1.58 -5.24
C SER A 329 -16.41 1.40 -6.48
N THR A 330 -16.99 0.99 -7.61
CA THR A 330 -16.27 0.88 -8.90
C THR A 330 -16.24 2.20 -9.67
N LYS A 331 -17.15 3.13 -9.35
CA LYS A 331 -17.29 4.43 -10.03
C LYS A 331 -16.76 5.60 -9.22
N ILE A 332 -16.78 5.47 -7.89
CA ILE A 332 -16.36 6.54 -6.97
C ILE A 332 -15.20 6.01 -6.15
N SER A 333 -14.07 6.72 -6.16
CA SER A 333 -12.90 6.36 -5.36
C SER A 333 -13.15 6.61 -3.87
N ILE A 334 -12.42 5.95 -2.97
CA ILE A 334 -12.55 6.20 -1.53
C ILE A 334 -12.25 7.66 -1.18
N ASN A 335 -11.27 8.27 -1.86
CA ASN A 335 -10.88 9.67 -1.68
C ASN A 335 -12.03 10.61 -2.07
N GLU A 336 -12.66 10.39 -3.22
CA GLU A 336 -13.85 11.14 -3.62
C GLU A 336 -15.01 10.92 -2.65
N SER A 337 -15.14 9.71 -2.10
CA SER A 337 -16.20 9.40 -1.16
C SER A 337 -16.04 10.17 0.13
N LEU A 338 -14.81 10.20 0.65
CA LEU A 338 -14.40 10.92 1.85
C LEU A 338 -14.54 12.43 1.63
N ALA A 339 -14.04 12.99 0.52
CA ALA A 339 -14.15 14.43 0.23
C ALA A 339 -15.60 14.97 0.24
N LYS A 340 -16.62 14.10 0.07
CA LYS A 340 -18.05 14.47 0.13
C LYS A 340 -18.66 14.27 1.53
N ALA A 341 -17.93 13.69 2.47
CA ALA A 341 -18.42 13.29 3.78
C ALA A 341 -18.21 14.39 4.83
N SER A 342 -19.19 14.58 5.70
CA SER A 342 -19.10 15.48 6.86
C SER A 342 -18.60 14.78 8.11
N VAL A 343 -18.88 13.49 8.18
CA VAL A 343 -18.51 12.54 9.21
C VAL A 343 -18.32 11.21 8.51
N HIS A 344 -17.28 10.50 8.89
CA HIS A 344 -17.03 9.13 8.49
C HIS A 344 -17.35 8.18 9.65
N ILE A 345 -17.89 7.01 9.34
CA ILE A 345 -18.15 5.93 10.29
C ILE A 345 -17.49 4.68 9.75
N THR A 346 -16.77 3.96 10.60
CA THR A 346 -16.24 2.65 10.27
C THR A 346 -16.24 1.77 11.52
N TYR A 347 -16.34 0.45 11.33
CA TYR A 347 -16.19 -0.45 12.46
C TYR A 347 -14.73 -0.51 12.90
N SER A 348 -13.83 -0.87 11.99
CA SER A 348 -12.40 -1.01 12.26
C SER A 348 -11.49 -0.79 11.04
N SER A 349 -11.89 0.05 10.09
CA SER A 349 -11.13 0.23 8.85
C SER A 349 -10.01 1.26 9.00
N THR A 350 -8.88 1.02 8.33
CA THR A 350 -7.84 2.03 8.10
C THR A 350 -8.33 3.21 7.28
N CYS A 351 -9.49 3.12 6.62
CA CYS A 351 -10.14 4.30 6.01
C CYS A 351 -10.44 5.42 7.02
N ALA A 352 -10.43 5.13 8.33
CA ALA A 352 -10.43 6.17 9.36
C ALA A 352 -9.20 7.07 9.25
N LEU A 353 -8.01 6.51 9.02
CA LEU A 353 -6.77 7.27 8.80
C LEU A 353 -6.85 8.09 7.51
N ASP A 354 -7.39 7.51 6.43
CA ASP A 354 -7.61 8.25 5.19
C ASP A 354 -8.56 9.44 5.42
N ALA A 355 -9.62 9.27 6.21
CA ALA A 355 -10.54 10.35 6.57
C ALA A 355 -9.85 11.47 7.37
N LEU A 356 -8.88 11.14 8.24
CA LEU A 356 -8.08 12.13 8.97
C LEU A 356 -7.30 13.05 8.01
N ASN A 357 -6.78 12.51 6.89
CA ASN A 357 -6.12 13.34 5.87
C ASN A 357 -7.05 14.36 5.22
N PHE A 358 -8.35 14.11 5.20
CA PHE A 358 -9.34 15.08 4.72
C PHE A 358 -9.88 15.98 5.83
N GLY A 359 -9.33 15.90 7.05
CA GLY A 359 -9.85 16.62 8.21
C GLY A 359 -11.24 16.15 8.63
N ILE A 360 -11.67 14.96 8.23
CA ILE A 360 -13.03 14.47 8.44
C ILE A 360 -13.11 13.74 9.79
N PRO A 361 -14.01 14.16 10.69
CA PRO A 361 -14.22 13.44 11.95
C PRO A 361 -14.72 12.03 11.67
N SER A 362 -14.07 11.04 12.28
CA SER A 362 -14.35 9.62 12.11
C SER A 362 -14.84 8.98 13.40
N VAL A 363 -15.96 8.25 13.33
CA VAL A 363 -16.46 7.42 14.43
C VAL A 363 -16.00 5.99 14.21
N TYR A 364 -15.24 5.48 15.16
CA TYR A 364 -14.71 4.13 15.19
C TYR A 364 -15.56 3.27 16.13
N CYS A 365 -16.23 2.25 15.59
CA CYS A 365 -17.22 1.47 16.35
C CYS A 365 -16.66 0.24 17.05
N SER A 366 -15.43 -0.19 16.72
CA SER A 366 -14.77 -1.29 17.43
C SER A 366 -14.07 -0.79 18.70
N ASP A 367 -14.12 -1.60 19.76
CA ASP A 367 -13.27 -1.39 20.94
C ASP A 367 -11.78 -1.63 20.63
N TYR A 368 -11.47 -2.35 19.55
CA TYR A 368 -10.10 -2.57 19.09
C TYR A 368 -9.60 -1.35 18.32
N ILE A 369 -8.89 -0.45 19.01
CA ILE A 369 -8.33 0.78 18.44
C ILE A 369 -6.96 0.62 17.75
N GLY A 370 -6.31 -0.54 17.94
CA GLY A 370 -5.19 -1.05 17.13
C GLY A 370 -4.27 0.00 16.48
N ASP A 371 -4.27 0.01 15.14
CA ASP A 371 -3.39 0.82 14.30
C ASP A 371 -3.70 2.33 14.30
N VAL A 372 -4.77 2.74 14.98
CA VAL A 372 -5.26 4.13 14.99
C VAL A 372 -5.27 4.74 16.40
N GLU A 373 -4.70 4.05 17.40
CA GLU A 373 -4.75 4.47 18.81
C GLU A 373 -4.13 5.84 19.05
N ALA A 374 -2.95 6.10 18.48
CA ALA A 374 -2.30 7.41 18.58
C ALA A 374 -3.16 8.53 17.98
N GLU A 375 -4.04 8.19 17.03
CA GLU A 375 -4.85 9.16 16.30
C GLU A 375 -6.09 9.62 17.06
N PHE A 376 -6.43 9.02 18.20
CA PHE A 376 -7.48 9.58 19.06
C PHE A 376 -7.06 10.92 19.69
N ALA A 377 -5.75 11.14 19.88
CA ALA A 377 -5.22 12.40 20.41
C ALA A 377 -5.43 13.59 19.46
N THR A 378 -5.75 13.32 18.20
CA THR A 378 -6.02 14.33 17.17
C THR A 378 -7.30 15.09 17.45
N GLY A 379 -8.27 14.48 18.12
CA GLY A 379 -9.63 15.03 18.22
C GLY A 379 -10.44 14.92 16.93
N LEU A 380 -9.96 14.15 15.94
CA LEU A 380 -10.71 13.81 14.72
C LEU A 380 -11.14 12.34 14.67
N LEU A 381 -10.64 11.49 15.57
CA LEU A 381 -11.07 10.10 15.71
C LEU A 381 -11.78 9.92 17.04
N PHE A 382 -12.99 9.34 17.01
CA PHE A 382 -13.87 9.22 18.16
C PHE A 382 -14.31 7.79 18.38
N LYS A 383 -14.30 7.34 19.64
CA LYS A 383 -14.98 6.11 20.05
C LYS A 383 -16.47 6.40 20.08
N ILE A 384 -17.29 5.40 19.82
CA ILE A 384 -18.75 5.56 19.88
C ILE A 384 -19.26 6.14 21.22
N LYS A 385 -18.61 5.81 22.34
CA LYS A 385 -18.98 6.30 23.68
C LYS A 385 -18.73 7.82 23.82
N GLU A 386 -17.82 8.38 23.03
CA GLU A 386 -17.49 9.81 23.01
C GLU A 386 -18.48 10.61 22.17
N VAL A 387 -19.23 9.94 21.27
CA VAL A 387 -20.29 10.54 20.43
C VAL A 387 -21.44 11.11 21.27
N GLU A 388 -21.61 10.67 22.52
CA GLU A 388 -22.69 11.16 23.43
C GLU A 388 -22.46 12.58 23.93
N LYS A 389 -21.21 13.05 23.94
CA LYS A 389 -20.83 14.35 24.49
C LYS A 389 -20.84 15.44 23.42
N GLU A 390 -21.97 15.65 22.73
CA GLU A 390 -22.35 16.76 21.83
C GLU A 390 -21.29 17.49 20.92
N ASN A 391 -20.06 17.02 20.75
CA ASN A 391 -18.99 17.80 20.12
C ASN A 391 -18.46 17.27 18.77
N ILE A 392 -19.02 16.18 18.20
CA ILE A 392 -18.67 15.75 16.83
C ILE A 392 -19.04 16.82 15.78
N LEU A 393 -19.86 17.80 16.17
CA LEU A 393 -20.23 18.94 15.34
C LEU A 393 -19.11 19.96 15.16
N ARG A 394 -18.09 19.98 16.03
CA ARG A 394 -16.93 20.86 15.84
C ARG A 394 -15.90 20.15 14.99
N MET A 395 -15.87 20.49 13.71
CA MET A 395 -14.63 20.34 12.96
C MET A 395 -13.55 21.11 13.73
N PRO A 396 -12.35 20.54 13.92
CA PRO A 396 -11.28 21.27 14.58
C PRO A 396 -11.04 22.58 13.82
N GLU A 397 -10.90 23.68 14.56
CA GLU A 397 -10.73 25.04 13.99
C GLU A 397 -9.46 25.15 13.14
N LYS A 398 -8.51 24.23 13.35
CA LYS A 398 -7.37 24.00 12.47
C LYS A 398 -7.46 22.59 11.93
N ALA A 399 -7.40 22.46 10.60
CA ALA A 399 -7.06 21.19 9.98
C ALA A 399 -5.78 20.70 10.64
N ILE A 400 -5.83 19.51 11.22
CA ILE A 400 -4.63 18.88 11.72
C ILE A 400 -3.76 18.66 10.49
N ASP A 401 -2.47 19.00 10.58
CA ASP A 401 -1.50 18.87 9.50
C ASP A 401 -1.18 17.39 9.19
N TYR A 402 -2.23 16.58 9.02
CA TYR A 402 -2.20 15.35 8.28
C TYR A 402 -2.16 15.71 6.81
N SER A 403 -1.02 16.26 6.40
CA SER A 403 -0.46 16.17 5.05
C SER A 403 -1.50 15.98 3.96
N LEU A 404 -2.39 16.97 3.83
CA LEU A 404 -3.07 17.19 2.56
C LEU A 404 -1.95 17.16 1.52
N GLY A 405 -2.10 16.30 0.52
CA GLY A 405 -1.23 16.44 -0.64
C GLY A 405 -1.25 17.91 -1.05
N SER A 406 -0.08 18.42 -1.41
CA SER A 406 0.05 19.77 -1.90
C SER A 406 1.12 19.77 -2.96
N LYS A 407 1.01 20.73 -3.86
CA LYS A 407 2.02 20.96 -4.87
C LYS A 407 3.41 21.15 -4.25
N ASP A 408 3.48 21.83 -3.11
CA ASP A 408 4.73 22.03 -2.37
C ASP A 408 5.33 20.72 -1.84
N LYS A 409 4.51 19.82 -1.26
CA LYS A 409 5.00 18.51 -0.78
C LYS A 409 5.48 17.63 -1.93
N VAL A 410 4.73 17.60 -3.03
CA VAL A 410 5.14 16.89 -4.25
C VAL A 410 6.45 17.46 -4.78
N ALA A 411 6.54 18.79 -4.96
CA ALA A 411 7.72 19.46 -5.49
C ALA A 411 8.95 19.25 -4.60
N TYR A 412 8.77 19.27 -3.27
CA TYR A 412 9.82 18.94 -2.30
C TYR A 412 10.29 17.49 -2.47
N ALA A 413 9.36 16.54 -2.52
CA ALA A 413 9.68 15.12 -2.66
C ALA A 413 10.40 14.82 -3.97
N VAL A 414 9.92 15.36 -5.09
CA VAL A 414 10.61 15.26 -6.39
C VAL A 414 12.00 15.88 -6.33
N SER A 415 12.15 17.06 -5.74
CA SER A 415 13.47 17.71 -5.62
C SER A 415 14.44 16.87 -4.79
N LYS A 416 13.96 16.25 -3.71
CA LYS A 416 14.75 15.32 -2.89
C LYS A 416 15.23 14.11 -3.71
N LEU A 417 14.34 13.52 -4.53
CA LEU A 417 14.67 12.40 -5.40
C LEU A 417 15.73 12.76 -6.45
N LEU A 418 15.55 13.89 -7.12
CA LEU A 418 16.50 14.37 -8.15
C LEU A 418 17.85 14.82 -7.57
N SER A 419 17.90 15.17 -6.28
CA SER A 419 19.17 15.53 -5.61
C SER A 419 20.02 14.32 -5.25
N GLN A 420 19.41 13.18 -4.95
CA GLN A 420 20.15 11.96 -4.56
C GLN A 420 20.86 11.32 -5.75
N SER A 421 20.28 11.40 -6.95
CA SER A 421 20.92 10.90 -8.16
C SER A 421 22.23 11.62 -8.49
N LYS A 422 22.43 12.86 -8.00
CA LYS A 422 23.67 13.62 -8.20
C LYS A 422 24.83 13.19 -7.29
N ARG A 423 24.55 12.54 -6.15
CA ARG A 423 25.61 12.15 -5.18
C ARG A 423 26.41 10.92 -5.60
N VAL A 424 25.96 10.20 -6.63
CA VAL A 424 26.68 9.04 -7.17
C VAL A 424 27.81 9.49 -8.13
N GLU A 425 27.77 10.75 -8.61
CA GLU A 425 28.75 11.29 -9.56
C GLU A 425 30.00 11.93 -8.89
N SER A 426 30.05 12.02 -7.56
CA SER A 426 31.13 12.63 -6.77
C SER A 426 31.82 11.62 -5.88
#